data_AF-A0A7Z2T7C4-F1
#
_entry.id   AF-A0A7Z2T7C4-F1
#
_cell.length_a   1.000
_cell.length_b   1.000
_cell.length_c   1.000
_cell.angle_alpha   90.00
_cell.angle_beta   90.00
_cell.angle_gamma   90.00
#
_symmetry.space_group_name_H-M   'P 1'
#
loop_
_entity.id
_entity.type
_entity.pdbx_description
1 polymer ?
#
loop_
_entity_poly.entity_id
_entity_poly.type
_entity_poly.pdbx_seq_one_letter_code
_entity_poly.pdbx_strand_id
1 'polypeptide(L)'
;MTVNSFLNPDWGLGVRDTMSQSLRRLENLTDRHQELDGKMDAEKMRYIFDLPLYNEDGTFKENGGVTKPTNQDVDLTNYQVVTDLKEMNFSIKLPALGENWVTVDLNEMFNK
;
A
#
# COMPACT_ATOMS: atom_id res chain seq x y z
N MET A 1 -1.78 -4.31 10.36
CA MET A 1 -2.04 -3.99 8.93
C MET A 1 -3.51 -4.21 8.65
N THR A 2 -4.12 -3.43 7.76
CA THR A 2 -5.55 -3.54 7.45
C THR A 2 -5.78 -3.36 5.95
N VAL A 3 -6.84 -3.95 5.43
CA VAL A 3 -7.32 -3.76 4.06
C VAL A 3 -8.83 -3.47 4.09
N ASN A 4 -9.38 -3.03 2.95
CA ASN A 4 -10.78 -2.60 2.81
C ASN A 4 -11.79 -3.64 3.33
N SER A 5 -11.42 -4.92 3.27
CA SER A 5 -12.15 -5.99 3.94
C SER A 5 -11.71 -6.08 5.39
N PHE A 6 -12.36 -5.32 6.25
CA PHE A 6 -12.18 -5.45 7.69
C PHE A 6 -12.95 -6.69 8.17
N LEU A 7 -12.21 -7.70 8.61
CA LEU A 7 -12.75 -8.91 9.22
C LEU A 7 -12.08 -9.05 10.58
N ASN A 8 -12.82 -8.76 11.66
CA ASN A 8 -12.38 -9.15 13.00
C ASN A 8 -12.73 -10.65 13.18
N PRO A 9 -11.73 -11.52 13.43
CA PRO A 9 -11.97 -12.95 13.67
C PRO A 9 -12.98 -13.22 14.80
N ASP A 10 -13.06 -12.34 15.81
CA ASP A 10 -13.96 -12.47 16.95
C ASP A 10 -15.45 -12.35 16.58
N TRP A 11 -15.77 -11.92 15.35
CA TRP A 11 -17.15 -11.78 14.88
C TRP A 11 -17.75 -13.09 14.36
N GLY A 12 -16.96 -14.16 14.24
CA GLY A 12 -17.44 -15.46 13.76
C GLY A 12 -17.91 -15.48 12.30
N LEU A 13 -17.54 -14.46 11.52
CA LEU A 13 -17.86 -14.37 10.09
C LEU A 13 -16.82 -15.15 9.27
N GLY A 14 -17.31 -15.94 8.30
CA GLY A 14 -16.44 -16.64 7.36
C GLY A 14 -15.58 -15.66 6.54
N VAL A 15 -14.30 -15.99 6.38
CA VAL A 15 -13.37 -15.20 5.57
C VAL A 15 -13.54 -15.56 4.10
N ARG A 16 -13.79 -14.56 3.26
CA ARG A 16 -13.82 -14.69 1.80
C ARG A 16 -13.10 -13.53 1.17
N ASP A 17 -12.40 -13.78 0.07
CA ASP A 17 -11.78 -12.70 -0.68
C ASP A 17 -12.82 -11.82 -1.40
N THR A 18 -12.38 -10.61 -1.77
CA THR A 18 -13.14 -9.65 -2.55
C THR A 18 -12.75 -9.66 -4.02
N MET A 19 -13.59 -9.03 -4.84
CA MET A 19 -13.25 -8.79 -6.25
C MET A 19 -11.95 -8.00 -6.42
N SER A 20 -11.62 -7.14 -5.45
CA SER A 20 -10.37 -6.36 -5.42
C SER A 20 -9.19 -7.06 -4.73
N GLN A 21 -9.31 -8.36 -4.43
CA GLN A 21 -8.23 -9.19 -3.88
C GLN A 21 -7.69 -8.66 -2.56
N SER A 22 -8.58 -8.27 -1.63
CA SER A 22 -8.20 -7.72 -0.33
C SER A 22 -7.31 -8.67 0.47
N LEU A 23 -7.59 -9.97 0.51
CA LEU A 23 -6.82 -10.91 1.32
C LEU A 23 -5.41 -11.09 0.76
N ARG A 24 -5.28 -11.17 -0.57
CA ARG A 24 -3.98 -11.21 -1.24
C ARG A 24 -3.15 -9.95 -0.97
N ARG A 25 -3.77 -8.76 -1.00
CA ARG A 25 -3.08 -7.51 -0.64
C ARG A 25 -2.64 -7.50 0.82
N LEU A 26 -3.45 -8.05 1.73
CA LEU A 26 -3.10 -8.17 3.14
C LEU A 26 -1.90 -9.10 3.35
N GLU A 27 -1.90 -10.26 2.69
CA GLU A 27 -0.78 -11.22 2.67
C GLU A 27 0.50 -10.56 2.15
N ASN A 28 0.46 -9.99 0.95
CA ASN A 28 1.61 -9.28 0.36
C ASN A 28 2.15 -8.17 1.27
N LEU A 29 1.25 -7.33 1.83
CA LEU A 29 1.67 -6.27 2.74
C LEU A 29 2.35 -6.84 3.98
N THR A 30 1.82 -7.93 4.53
CA THR A 30 2.35 -8.60 5.71
C THR A 30 3.73 -9.18 5.47
N ASP A 31 3.90 -9.91 4.38
CA ASP A 31 5.17 -10.53 4.04
C ASP A 31 6.27 -9.50 3.82
N ARG A 32 5.98 -8.43 3.05
CA ARG A 32 6.93 -7.34 2.81
C ARG A 32 7.28 -6.57 4.08
N HIS A 33 6.35 -6.46 5.04
CA HIS A 33 6.65 -5.88 6.35
C HIS A 33 7.57 -6.78 7.18
N GLN A 34 7.31 -8.09 7.19
CA GLN A 34 8.11 -9.07 7.93
C GLN A 34 9.55 -9.16 7.41
N GLU A 35 9.76 -9.05 6.09
CA GLU A 35 11.10 -8.98 5.48
C GLU A 35 11.92 -7.78 5.98
N LEU A 36 11.25 -6.73 6.42
CA LEU A 36 11.84 -5.47 6.87
C LEU A 36 11.67 -5.26 8.39
N ASP A 37 11.39 -6.34 9.13
CA ASP A 37 11.13 -6.26 10.56
C ASP A 37 12.28 -5.57 11.32
N GLY A 38 11.89 -4.66 12.23
CA GLY A 38 12.81 -3.80 12.97
C GLY A 38 13.55 -2.73 12.17
N LYS A 39 13.34 -2.63 10.84
CA LYS A 39 14.02 -1.66 9.96
C LYS A 39 13.07 -0.70 9.24
N MET A 40 11.76 -0.80 9.50
CA MET A 40 10.74 -0.05 8.79
C MET A 40 10.89 1.46 8.96
N ASP A 41 10.84 2.19 7.86
CA ASP A 41 10.79 3.66 7.80
C ASP A 41 9.92 4.10 6.61
N ALA A 42 9.74 5.41 6.44
CA ALA A 42 8.91 5.95 5.37
C ALA A 42 9.42 5.58 3.97
N GLU A 43 10.73 5.48 3.77
CA GLU A 43 11.30 5.08 2.48
C GLU A 43 10.94 3.64 2.12
N LYS A 44 11.10 2.73 3.09
CA LYS A 44 10.73 1.32 2.93
C LYS A 44 9.23 1.14 2.72
N MET A 45 8.40 1.92 3.40
CA MET A 45 6.96 1.90 3.16
C MET A 45 6.59 2.35 1.74
N ARG A 46 7.23 3.42 1.24
CA ARG A 46 7.06 3.85 -0.16
C ARG A 46 7.50 2.76 -1.14
N TYR A 47 8.63 2.09 -0.87
CA TYR A 47 9.10 0.95 -1.67
C TYR A 47 8.05 -0.18 -1.72
N ILE A 48 7.48 -0.59 -0.58
CA ILE A 48 6.44 -1.62 -0.55
C ILE A 48 5.22 -1.19 -1.38
N PHE A 49 4.81 0.08 -1.27
CA PHE A 49 3.71 0.61 -2.06
C PHE A 49 4.03 0.75 -3.55
N ASP A 50 5.29 0.87 -3.94
CA ASP A 50 5.66 0.87 -5.36
C ASP A 50 5.59 -0.53 -6.01
N LEU A 51 5.50 -1.59 -5.21
CA LEU A 51 5.35 -2.94 -5.73
C LEU A 51 3.93 -3.16 -6.28
N PRO A 52 3.80 -3.56 -7.56
CA PRO A 52 2.50 -3.87 -8.15
C PRO A 52 1.97 -5.21 -7.65
N LEU A 53 0.65 -5.36 -7.62
CA LEU A 53 -0.04 -6.60 -7.27
C LEU A 53 0.03 -7.64 -8.40
N TYR A 54 0.03 -7.18 -9.65
CA TYR A 54 0.03 -8.01 -10.84
C TYR A 54 1.29 -7.76 -11.68
N ASN A 55 1.59 -8.74 -12.52
CA ASN A 55 2.50 -8.58 -13.65
C ASN A 55 1.77 -7.86 -14.81
N GLU A 56 2.52 -7.53 -15.86
CA GLU A 56 1.97 -6.87 -17.06
C GLU A 56 0.94 -7.74 -17.80
N ASP A 57 1.09 -9.07 -17.72
CA ASP A 57 0.19 -10.06 -18.33
C ASP A 57 -1.11 -10.30 -17.53
N GLY A 58 -1.29 -9.60 -16.40
CA GLY A 58 -2.45 -9.73 -15.52
C GLY A 58 -2.38 -10.90 -14.53
N THR A 59 -1.30 -11.69 -14.52
CA THR A 59 -1.08 -12.70 -13.48
C THR A 59 -0.63 -12.04 -12.17
N PHE A 60 -0.84 -12.72 -11.03
CA PHE A 60 -0.33 -12.20 -9.76
C PHE A 60 1.19 -12.18 -9.75
N LYS A 61 1.76 -11.07 -9.27
CA LYS A 61 3.19 -10.95 -9.10
C LYS A 61 3.65 -11.72 -7.86
N GLU A 62 4.57 -12.67 -8.06
CA GLU A 62 5.26 -13.31 -6.94
C GLU A 62 6.07 -12.27 -6.18
N ASN A 63 5.95 -12.28 -4.85
CA ASN A 63 6.47 -11.23 -3.98
C ASN A 63 6.00 -9.81 -4.37
N GLY A 64 4.79 -9.71 -4.92
CA GLY A 64 4.16 -8.45 -5.28
C GLY A 64 3.79 -7.59 -4.08
N GLY A 65 3.22 -6.43 -4.39
CA GLY A 65 2.72 -5.49 -3.40
C GLY A 65 1.20 -5.38 -3.40
N VAL A 66 0.73 -4.18 -3.09
CA VAL A 66 -0.71 -3.88 -2.92
C VAL A 66 -1.28 -2.99 -4.01
N THR A 67 -0.42 -2.57 -4.95
CA THR A 67 -0.72 -1.46 -5.86
C THR A 67 -1.20 -1.96 -7.21
N LYS A 68 -2.27 -1.33 -7.70
CA LYS A 68 -2.86 -1.57 -9.02
C LYS A 68 -2.73 -0.29 -9.83
N PRO A 69 -1.61 -0.08 -10.56
CA PRO A 69 -1.39 1.14 -11.34
C PRO A 69 -2.18 1.14 -12.66
N THR A 70 -2.60 -0.03 -13.13
CA THR A 70 -3.42 -0.22 -14.32
C THR A 70 -4.73 -0.90 -13.92
N ASN A 71 -5.82 -0.56 -14.61
CA ASN A 71 -7.12 -1.18 -14.33
C ASN A 71 -7.13 -2.60 -14.91
N GLN A 72 -6.80 -3.57 -14.06
CA GLN A 72 -6.72 -4.99 -14.41
C GLN A 72 -7.88 -5.81 -13.84
N ASP A 73 -8.72 -5.22 -12.98
CA ASP A 73 -9.92 -5.85 -12.43
C ASP A 73 -11.10 -4.87 -12.26
N VAL A 74 -11.58 -4.68 -11.03
CA VAL A 74 -12.70 -3.82 -10.67
C VAL A 74 -12.26 -2.47 -10.09
N ASP A 75 -11.01 -2.33 -9.65
CA ASP A 75 -10.51 -1.10 -9.04
C ASP A 75 -9.06 -0.76 -9.39
N LEU A 76 -8.72 0.51 -9.15
CA LEU A 76 -7.46 1.15 -9.50
C LEU A 76 -6.91 1.87 -8.28
N THR A 77 -5.59 1.78 -8.04
CA THR A 77 -4.92 2.61 -7.02
C THR A 77 -4.75 4.02 -7.56
N ASN A 78 -5.63 4.94 -7.14
CA ASN A 78 -5.57 6.34 -7.60
C ASN A 78 -4.46 7.15 -6.92
N TYR A 79 -4.29 6.95 -5.61
CA TYR A 79 -3.29 7.65 -4.82
C TYR A 79 -2.73 6.73 -3.73
N GLN A 80 -1.52 7.05 -3.30
CA GLN A 80 -0.83 6.41 -2.19
C GLN A 80 -0.31 7.49 -1.26
N VAL A 81 -0.33 7.22 0.05
CA VAL A 81 0.14 8.15 1.07
C VAL A 81 1.03 7.40 2.04
N VAL A 82 2.17 8.00 2.37
CA VAL A 82 3.05 7.57 3.48
C VAL A 82 3.31 8.78 4.35
N THR A 83 3.16 8.63 5.67
CA THR A 83 3.42 9.70 6.63
C THR A 83 4.49 9.25 7.61
N ASP A 84 5.52 10.08 7.77
CA ASP A 84 6.51 9.95 8.84
C ASP A 84 6.15 10.92 9.96
N LEU A 85 5.67 10.39 11.09
CA LEU A 85 5.25 11.23 12.22
C LEU A 85 6.43 11.73 13.05
N LYS A 86 7.60 11.10 12.94
CA LYS A 86 8.78 11.52 13.68
C LYS A 86 9.39 12.75 13.01
N GLU A 87 9.55 12.68 11.70
CA GLU A 87 10.09 13.78 10.89
C GLU A 87 9.00 14.77 10.44
N MET A 88 7.72 14.46 10.73
CA MET A 88 6.55 15.25 10.31
C MET A 88 6.48 15.44 8.79
N ASN A 89 6.71 14.38 8.03
CA ASN A 89 6.65 14.38 6.57
C ASN A 89 5.38 13.70 6.04
N PHE A 90 4.79 14.28 5.00
CA PHE A 90 3.68 13.69 4.24
C PHE A 90 4.12 13.43 2.80
N SER A 91 4.15 12.16 2.39
CA SER A 91 4.46 11.75 1.01
C SER A 91 3.19 11.29 0.28
N ILE A 92 2.98 11.74 -0.95
CA ILE A 92 1.88 11.33 -1.83
C ILE A 92 2.40 10.92 -3.21
N LYS A 93 1.74 9.92 -3.82
CA LYS A 93 1.98 9.49 -5.21
C LYS A 93 0.68 9.18 -5.92
N LEU A 94 0.62 9.44 -7.23
CA LEU A 94 -0.50 9.12 -8.12
C LEU A 94 -0.06 8.03 -9.13
N PRO A 95 -0.03 6.75 -8.72
CA PRO A 95 0.61 5.69 -9.53
C PRO A 95 -0.09 5.44 -10.87
N ALA A 96 -1.40 5.63 -10.95
CA ALA A 96 -2.16 5.53 -12.20
C ALA A 96 -1.79 6.59 -13.25
N LEU A 97 -1.19 7.71 -12.81
CA LEU A 97 -0.69 8.77 -13.69
C LEU A 97 0.81 8.61 -14.00
N GLY A 98 1.49 7.61 -13.42
CA GLY A 98 2.93 7.43 -13.56
C GLY A 98 3.78 8.46 -12.82
N GLU A 99 3.18 9.24 -11.91
CA GLU A 99 3.88 10.28 -11.15
C GLU A 99 4.78 9.69 -10.06
N ASN A 100 5.86 10.39 -9.72
CA ASN A 100 6.74 10.02 -8.62
C ASN A 100 6.22 10.51 -7.25
N TRP A 101 6.83 10.01 -6.18
CA TRP A 101 6.54 10.48 -4.83
C TRP A 101 6.89 11.97 -4.67
N VAL A 102 5.93 12.74 -4.16
CA VAL A 102 6.13 14.12 -3.71
C VAL A 102 6.06 14.10 -2.18
N THR A 103 7.01 14.75 -1.52
CA THR A 103 7.03 14.86 -0.04
C THR A 103 6.89 16.31 0.38
N VAL A 104 6.05 16.53 1.38
CA VAL A 104 5.79 17.83 2.00
C VAL A 104 6.27 17.75 3.45
N ASP A 105 7.14 18.69 3.84
CA ASP A 105 7.52 18.87 5.24
C ASP A 105 6.41 19.64 5.97
N LEU A 106 5.76 18.98 6.92
CA LEU A 106 4.67 19.58 7.67
C LEU A 106 5.18 20.57 8.73
N ASN A 107 6.44 20.48 9.16
CA ASN A 107 7.00 21.49 10.07
C ASN A 107 7.02 22.85 9.41
N GLU A 108 7.43 22.95 8.15
CA GLU A 108 7.42 24.21 7.39
C GLU A 108 5.99 24.77 7.21
N MET A 109 4.98 23.89 7.17
CA MET A 109 3.59 24.30 7.01
C MET A 109 2.95 24.80 8.30
N PHE A 110 3.26 24.18 9.44
CA PHE A 110 2.58 24.43 10.71
C PHE A 110 3.40 25.27 11.70
N ASN A 111 4.72 25.35 11.55
CA ASN A 111 5.58 26.19 12.38
C ASN A 111 6.07 27.39 11.56
N LYS A 112 5.31 28.48 11.61
CA LYS A 112 5.77 29.81 11.17
C LYS A 112 6.62 30.48 12.23
#